data_AF-A0A6B3F475-F1
#
_entry.id   AF-A0A6B3F475-F1
#
_cell.length_a   1.000
_cell.length_b   1.000
_cell.length_c   1.000
_cell.angle_alpha   90.00
_cell.angle_beta   90.00
_cell.angle_gamma   90.00
#
_symmetry.space_group_name_H-M   'P 1'
#
loop_
_entity.id
_entity.type
_entity.pdbx_description
1 polymer ?
#
loop_
_entity_poly.entity_id
_entity_poly.type
_entity_poly.pdbx_seq_one_letter_code
_entity_poly.pdbx_strand_id
1 'polypeptide(L)'
;TNATATESKDAGQVVETPAAGGKGCTLDAYGAKKIDLASATVGFSQSEKEANPFRIAETASLKSEAKKRGVKLLAVNAQSQFSKQISDVQDLIAKGADLL
;
A
#
# COMPACT_ATOMS: atom_id res chain seq x y z
N THR A 1 32.10 -35.94 -26.92
CA THR A 1 31.54 -35.16 -25.80
C THR A 1 32.01 -33.73 -25.92
N ASN A 2 31.16 -32.84 -26.46
CA ASN A 2 31.35 -31.39 -26.25
C ASN A 2 30.09 -30.59 -26.64
N ALA A 3 29.76 -29.66 -25.74
CA ALA A 3 28.97 -28.45 -25.90
C ALA A 3 27.53 -28.54 -26.44
N THR A 4 26.56 -28.62 -25.53
CA THR A 4 25.26 -27.96 -25.72
C THR A 4 25.26 -26.66 -24.92
N ALA A 5 25.30 -25.55 -25.65
CA ALA A 5 24.93 -24.24 -25.14
C ALA A 5 23.41 -24.21 -24.94
N THR A 6 22.96 -23.94 -23.72
CA THR A 6 21.55 -23.65 -23.44
C THR A 6 21.40 -22.14 -23.28
N GLU A 7 20.70 -21.55 -24.25
CA GLU A 7 20.25 -20.16 -24.23
C GLU A 7 19.44 -19.85 -22.98
N SER A 8 19.80 -18.76 -22.31
CA SER A 8 19.02 -18.18 -21.21
C SER A 8 17.71 -17.62 -21.77
N LYS A 9 16.57 -18.23 -21.40
CA LYS A 9 15.25 -17.62 -21.61
C LYS A 9 14.90 -16.75 -20.41
N ASP A 10 14.74 -15.47 -20.70
CA ASP A 10 14.12 -14.44 -19.88
C ASP A 10 12.84 -14.95 -19.18
N ALA A 11 12.77 -14.79 -17.87
CA ALA A 11 11.60 -15.13 -17.05
C ALA A 11 11.10 -13.85 -16.37
N GLY A 12 10.61 -12.92 -17.18
CA GLY A 12 9.90 -11.73 -16.72
C GLY A 12 8.68 -12.07 -15.87
N GLN A 13 8.23 -11.10 -15.08
CA GLN A 13 7.02 -11.20 -14.25
C GLN A 13 5.82 -11.63 -15.11
N VAL A 14 5.31 -12.84 -14.87
CA VAL A 14 4.07 -13.33 -15.47
C VAL A 14 2.91 -12.55 -14.86
N VAL A 15 2.29 -11.66 -15.65
CA VAL A 15 1.05 -10.99 -15.26
C VAL A 15 -0.11 -11.90 -15.61
N GLU A 16 -0.56 -12.69 -14.63
CA GLU A 16 -1.83 -13.41 -14.74
C GLU A 16 -2.97 -12.38 -14.75
N THR A 17 -3.72 -12.35 -15.85
CA THR A 17 -4.93 -11.51 -15.95
C THR A 17 -6.07 -12.27 -15.29
N PRO A 18 -6.64 -11.78 -14.16
CA PRO A 18 -7.75 -12.45 -13.53
C PRO A 18 -8.93 -12.53 -14.50
N ALA A 19 -9.57 -13.70 -14.59
CA ALA A 19 -10.83 -13.84 -15.32
C ALA A 19 -11.86 -12.87 -14.71
N ALA A 20 -12.41 -11.97 -15.53
CA ALA A 20 -13.49 -11.08 -15.13
C ALA A 20 -14.74 -11.94 -14.83
N GLY A 21 -15.08 -12.11 -13.55
CA GLY A 21 -16.28 -12.89 -13.20
C GLY A 21 -16.34 -13.48 -11.79
N GLY A 22 -15.25 -13.46 -11.01
CA GLY A 22 -15.39 -13.72 -9.57
C GLY A 22 -16.27 -12.65 -8.93
N LYS A 23 -17.28 -13.04 -8.14
CA LYS A 23 -17.94 -12.10 -7.23
C LYS A 23 -16.88 -11.60 -6.24
N GLY A 24 -16.18 -10.53 -6.60
CA GLY A 24 -15.26 -9.87 -5.70
C GLY A 24 -15.99 -9.43 -4.44
N CYS A 25 -15.27 -9.26 -3.35
CA CYS A 25 -15.80 -8.61 -2.16
C CYS A 25 -16.13 -7.16 -2.51
N THR A 26 -17.36 -6.92 -2.99
CA THR A 26 -17.83 -5.56 -3.28
C THR A 26 -18.08 -4.83 -1.98
N LEU A 27 -17.96 -3.51 -2.01
CA LEU A 27 -18.18 -2.64 -0.85
C LEU A 27 -19.52 -2.92 -0.13
N ASP A 28 -20.55 -3.22 -0.93
CA ASP A 28 -21.88 -3.59 -0.43
C ASP A 28 -21.91 -4.95 0.28
N ALA A 29 -21.07 -5.91 -0.13
CA ALA A 29 -21.06 -7.26 0.41
C ALA A 29 -20.57 -7.33 1.87
N TYR A 30 -19.71 -6.39 2.29
CA TYR A 30 -19.23 -6.29 3.68
C TYR A 30 -19.77 -5.07 4.42
N GLY A 31 -20.72 -4.32 3.82
CA GLY A 31 -21.46 -3.26 4.48
C GLY A 31 -20.67 -2.00 4.83
N ALA A 32 -19.53 -1.76 4.17
CA ALA A 32 -18.82 -0.50 4.37
C ALA A 32 -19.59 0.67 3.76
N LYS A 33 -19.32 1.86 4.30
CA LYS A 33 -19.80 3.11 3.69
C LYS A 33 -18.82 3.54 2.62
N LYS A 34 -19.35 4.03 1.51
CA LYS A 34 -18.53 4.69 0.49
C LYS A 34 -17.98 6.00 1.09
N ILE A 35 -16.67 6.14 1.07
CA ILE A 35 -15.95 7.32 1.57
C ILE A 35 -15.49 8.15 0.37
N ASP A 36 -15.75 9.46 0.42
CA ASP A 36 -15.20 10.40 -0.55
C ASP A 36 -13.80 10.86 -0.09
N LEU A 37 -12.77 10.47 -0.86
CA LEU A 37 -11.38 10.77 -0.55
C LEU A 37 -11.08 12.28 -0.51
N ALA A 38 -11.88 13.12 -1.15
CA ALA A 38 -11.70 14.57 -1.11
C ALA A 38 -11.97 15.18 0.28
N SER A 39 -12.76 14.49 1.11
CA SER A 39 -13.08 14.93 2.48
C SER A 39 -12.53 14.00 3.57
N ALA A 40 -12.00 12.84 3.18
CA ALA A 40 -11.48 11.84 4.10
C ALA A 40 -10.06 12.14 4.56
N THR A 41 -9.76 11.69 5.78
CA THR A 41 -8.40 11.58 6.31
C THR A 41 -7.91 10.15 6.10
N VAL A 42 -6.85 10.00 5.30
CA VAL A 42 -6.18 8.72 5.09
C VAL A 42 -5.00 8.64 6.06
N GLY A 43 -4.93 7.60 6.88
CA GLY A 43 -3.74 7.26 7.65
C GLY A 43 -2.85 6.29 6.87
N PHE A 44 -1.55 6.39 7.09
CA PHE A 44 -0.57 5.47 6.52
C PHE A 44 0.53 5.23 7.54
N SER A 45 0.69 3.97 7.96
CA SER A 45 1.78 3.54 8.83
C SER A 45 2.77 2.71 8.04
N GLN A 46 3.89 3.33 7.63
CA GLN A 46 4.98 2.60 6.98
C GLN A 46 5.55 1.56 7.95
N SER A 47 5.49 0.28 7.59
CA SER A 47 5.85 -0.82 8.50
C SER A 47 7.36 -0.89 8.75
N GLU A 48 8.16 -0.63 7.72
CA GLU A 48 9.61 -0.77 7.76
C GLU A 48 10.32 0.56 8.00
N LYS A 49 11.53 0.49 8.55
CA LYS A 49 12.41 1.66 8.58
C LYS A 49 12.63 2.17 7.16
N GLU A 50 12.47 3.48 6.97
CA GLU A 50 12.80 4.20 5.74
C GLU A 50 14.32 4.35 5.56
N ALA A 51 15.04 3.23 5.64
CA ALA A 51 16.46 3.14 5.31
C ALA A 51 16.67 2.57 3.91
N ASN A 52 15.72 1.78 3.40
CA ASN A 52 15.80 1.28 2.04
C ASN A 52 15.17 2.28 1.04
N PRO A 53 15.74 2.42 -0.17
CA PRO A 53 15.23 3.38 -1.16
C PRO A 53 13.77 3.15 -1.58
N PHE A 54 13.32 1.90 -1.57
CA PHE A 54 11.95 1.54 -1.96
C PHE A 54 10.91 2.16 -1.02
N ARG A 55 11.07 2.02 0.30
CA ARG A 55 10.14 2.55 1.30
C ARG A 55 10.14 4.08 1.34
N ILE A 56 11.31 4.68 1.14
CA ILE A 56 11.42 6.14 1.01
C ILE A 56 10.62 6.62 -0.21
N ALA A 57 10.81 5.97 -1.36
CA ALA A 57 10.08 6.31 -2.58
C ALA A 57 8.57 6.05 -2.46
N GLU A 58 8.18 4.94 -1.84
CA GLU A 58 6.79 4.59 -1.54
C GLU A 58 6.11 5.69 -0.71
N THR A 59 6.67 6.04 0.45
CA THR A 59 6.10 7.10 1.30
C THR A 59 6.10 8.46 0.60
N ALA A 60 7.15 8.79 -0.16
CA ALA A 60 7.21 10.03 -0.93
C ALA A 60 6.12 10.07 -2.02
N SER A 61 5.89 8.95 -2.71
CA SER A 61 4.85 8.84 -3.74
C SER A 61 3.45 9.01 -3.16
N LEU A 62 3.16 8.42 -1.99
CA LEU A 62 1.90 8.60 -1.29
C LEU A 62 1.68 10.06 -0.88
N LYS A 63 2.70 10.72 -0.31
CA LYS A 63 2.63 12.14 0.06
C LYS A 63 2.41 13.04 -1.15
N SER A 64 3.11 12.77 -2.25
CA SER A 64 2.97 13.51 -3.51
C SER A 64 1.56 13.36 -4.09
N GLU A 65 1.04 12.14 -4.14
CA GLU A 65 -0.27 11.88 -4.71
C GLU A 65 -1.41 12.43 -3.84
N ALA A 66 -1.27 12.32 -2.52
CA ALA A 66 -2.22 12.93 -1.58
C ALA A 66 -2.28 14.46 -1.78
N LYS A 67 -1.12 15.13 -1.89
CA LYS A 67 -1.05 16.57 -2.17
C LYS A 67 -1.68 16.93 -3.51
N LYS A 68 -1.38 16.16 -4.56
CA LYS A 68 -1.93 16.37 -5.91
C LYS A 68 -3.45 16.25 -5.94
N ARG A 69 -4.02 15.34 -5.16
CA ARG A 69 -5.46 15.09 -5.08
C ARG A 69 -6.19 15.88 -4.00
N GLY A 70 -5.47 16.65 -3.18
CA GLY A 70 -6.04 17.36 -2.03
C GLY A 70 -6.49 16.44 -0.89
N VAL A 71 -5.99 15.20 -0.85
CA VAL A 71 -6.33 14.22 0.20
C VAL A 71 -5.52 14.53 1.46
N LYS A 72 -6.17 14.49 2.63
CA LYS A 72 -5.48 14.66 3.91
C LYS A 72 -4.81 13.34 4.31
N LEU A 73 -3.48 13.31 4.30
CA LEU A 73 -2.67 12.14 4.64
C LEU A 73 -2.00 12.31 6.02
N LEU A 74 -2.23 11.36 6.93
CA LEU A 74 -1.50 11.20 8.18
C LEU A 74 -0.48 10.08 8.01
N ALA A 75 0.78 10.43 7.77
CA ALA A 75 1.85 9.44 7.57
C ALA A 75 2.73 9.31 8.82
N VAL A 76 2.91 8.08 9.30
CA VAL A 76 3.82 7.69 10.39
C VAL A 76 4.67 6.49 9.95
N ASN A 77 5.72 6.17 10.70
CA ASN A 77 6.64 5.08 10.38
C ASN A 77 6.90 4.23 11.62
N ALA A 78 6.59 2.94 11.56
CA ALA A 78 6.72 1.97 12.64
C ALA A 78 8.17 1.49 12.88
N GLN A 79 9.11 1.86 12.02
CA GLN A 79 10.55 1.60 12.15
C GLN A 79 10.88 0.10 12.32
N SER A 80 10.16 -0.78 11.62
CA SER A 80 10.30 -2.24 11.72
C SER A 80 9.99 -2.80 13.11
N GLN A 81 9.26 -2.05 13.94
CA GLN A 81 8.87 -2.46 15.29
C GLN A 81 7.36 -2.74 15.33
N PHE A 82 6.99 -4.00 15.54
CA PHE A 82 5.59 -4.41 15.57
C PHE A 82 4.78 -3.71 16.67
N SER A 83 5.35 -3.56 17.87
CA SER A 83 4.72 -2.80 18.96
C SER A 83 4.42 -1.35 18.57
N LYS A 84 5.35 -0.73 17.84
CA LYS A 84 5.18 0.62 17.30
C LYS A 84 4.12 0.66 16.20
N GLN A 85 4.03 -0.36 15.35
CA GLN A 85 2.98 -0.44 14.32
C GLN A 85 1.59 -0.47 14.96
N ILE A 86 1.43 -1.19 16.07
CA ILE A 86 0.17 -1.21 16.83
C ILE A 86 -0.16 0.18 17.37
N SER A 87 0.80 0.85 18.02
CA SER A 87 0.56 2.21 18.55
C SER A 87 0.31 3.23 17.45
N ASP A 88 1.02 3.12 16.32
CA ASP A 88 0.85 3.99 15.16
C ASP A 88 -0.58 3.87 14.59
N VAL A 89 -1.11 2.65 14.46
CA VAL A 89 -2.50 2.42 14.04
C VAL A 89 -3.49 3.01 15.03
N GLN A 90 -3.30 2.79 16.33
CA GLN A 90 -4.17 3.34 17.38
C GLN A 90 -4.17 4.88 17.35
N ASP A 91 -3.00 5.48 17.18
CA ASP A 91 -2.83 6.93 17.07
C ASP A 91 -3.50 7.50 15.83
N LEU A 92 -3.40 6.82 14.69
CA LEU A 92 -4.05 7.25 13.45
C LEU A 92 -5.57 7.23 13.60
N ILE A 93 -6.13 6.18 14.22
CA ILE A 93 -7.56 6.10 14.53
C ILE A 93 -7.95 7.24 15.48
N ALA A 94 -7.19 7.47 16.54
CA ALA A 94 -7.46 8.54 17.50
C ALA A 94 -7.38 9.95 16.88
N LYS A 95 -6.52 10.14 15.87
CA LYS A 95 -6.41 11.39 15.08
C LYS A 95 -7.51 11.54 14.02
N GLY A 96 -8.43 10.58 13.94
CA GLY A 96 -9.58 10.61 13.03
C GLY A 96 -9.23 10.19 11.60
N ALA A 97 -8.34 9.21 11.42
CA ALA A 97 -8.20 8.57 10.12
C ALA A 97 -9.48 7.78 9.79
N ASP A 98 -10.08 8.08 8.63
CA ASP A 98 -11.26 7.39 8.10
C ASP A 98 -10.87 6.08 7.39
N LEU A 99 -9.62 6.00 6.93
CA LEU A 99 -9.02 4.90 6.15
C LEU A 99 -7.57 4.70 6.60
N LEU A 100 -7.06 3.47 6.57
CA LEU A 100 -5.68 3.09 6.92
C LEU A 100 -5.04 2.20 5.86
#